data_AF-A0A7S4HI19-F1
#
_entry.id   AF-A0A7S4HI19-F1
#
_cell.length_a   1.000
_cell.length_b   1.000
_cell.length_c   1.000
_cell.angle_alpha   90.00
_cell.angle_beta   90.00
_cell.angle_gamma   90.00
#
_symmetry.space_group_name_H-M   'P 1'
#
loop_
_entity.id
_entity.type
_entity.pdbx_description
1 polymer ?
#
loop_
_entity_poly.entity_id
_entity_poly.type
_entity_poly.pdbx_seq_one_letter_code
_entity_poly.pdbx_strand_id
1 'polypeptide(L)'
;KFFSFSTSYCWVDESAEIFLAPLAEMMSYTTREDAANINIVYGENNVEIRAKETIAAKSKLYNFAGEVSTAEYVWKSGVVDHAPTKECTKGSPYDVAQIEPELVFETCLKEGKMEEDPLSEEKLELLQDIGMLVDIFEIEKDADIPNDLLLAVKVLFMDAEE
;
A
#
# COMPACT_ATOMS: atom_id res chain seq x y z
N LYS A 1 25.37 -6.92 18.98
CA LYS A 1 25.32 -6.16 17.70
C LYS A 1 24.63 -7.05 16.69
N PHE A 2 23.35 -6.81 16.40
CA PHE A 2 22.68 -7.47 15.29
C PHE A 2 23.12 -6.78 14.00
N PHE A 3 23.81 -7.51 13.13
CA PHE A 3 24.00 -7.12 11.74
C PHE A 3 22.91 -7.83 10.96
N SER A 4 21.88 -7.09 10.54
CA SER A 4 20.95 -7.55 9.51
C SER A 4 21.67 -7.42 8.16
N PHE A 5 21.83 -8.53 7.44
CA PHE A 5 22.32 -8.55 6.08
C PHE A 5 21.13 -8.63 5.13
N SER A 6 21.07 -7.63 4.23
CA SER A 6 20.30 -7.52 2.99
C SER A 6 18.81 -7.88 3.03
N THR A 7 17.98 -6.83 3.10
CA THR A 7 16.79 -6.76 2.26
C THR A 7 17.26 -6.74 0.82
N SER A 8 16.93 -7.78 0.05
CA SER A 8 17.19 -7.75 -1.39
C SER A 8 15.96 -7.12 -2.04
N TYR A 9 16.12 -5.93 -2.61
CA TYR A 9 15.16 -5.45 -3.59
C TYR A 9 15.43 -6.26 -4.85
N CYS A 10 14.43 -7.04 -5.25
CA CYS A 10 14.46 -7.76 -6.51
C CYS A 10 14.05 -6.78 -7.61
N TRP A 11 14.91 -6.57 -8.60
CA TRP A 11 14.63 -5.66 -9.71
C TRP A 11 14.09 -6.43 -10.88
N VAL A 12 13.20 -5.80 -11.63
CA VAL A 12 12.53 -6.41 -12.79
C VAL A 12 12.93 -5.60 -14.02
N ASP A 13 13.49 -6.25 -15.03
CA ASP A 13 13.79 -5.60 -16.31
C ASP A 13 12.57 -5.56 -17.25
N GLU A 14 12.76 -5.01 -18.46
CA GLU A 14 11.69 -4.93 -19.48
C GLU A 14 11.16 -6.31 -19.92
N SER A 15 11.91 -7.39 -19.68
CA SER A 15 11.52 -8.76 -19.97
C SER A 15 10.87 -9.49 -18.80
N ALA A 16 10.61 -8.77 -17.70
CA ALA A 16 10.14 -9.28 -16.42
C ALA A 16 11.14 -10.22 -15.70
N GLU A 17 12.42 -10.21 -16.07
CA GLU A 17 13.44 -10.98 -15.38
C GLU A 17 13.83 -10.32 -14.06
N ILE A 18 13.87 -11.12 -13.00
CA ILE A 18 14.27 -10.68 -11.67
C ILE A 18 15.79 -10.76 -11.53
N PHE A 19 16.43 -9.64 -11.22
CA PHE A 19 17.87 -9.57 -11.02
C PHE A 19 18.26 -8.79 -9.76
N LEU A 20 19.51 -8.95 -9.34
CA LEU A 20 20.13 -8.23 -8.22
C LEU A 20 21.21 -7.29 -8.76
N ALA A 21 21.23 -6.06 -8.26
CA ALA A 21 22.22 -5.06 -8.66
C ALA A 21 23.23 -4.83 -7.51
N PRO A 22 24.44 -5.39 -7.59
CA PRO A 22 25.46 -5.18 -6.56
C PRO A 22 25.70 -3.69 -6.31
N LEU A 23 26.04 -3.33 -5.06
CA LEU A 23 26.15 -1.95 -4.56
C LEU A 23 24.82 -1.18 -4.49
N ALA A 24 23.91 -1.32 -5.46
CA ALA A 24 22.58 -0.72 -5.41
C ALA A 24 21.76 -1.31 -4.24
N GLU A 25 21.86 -2.62 -4.00
CA GLU A 25 21.26 -3.30 -2.83
C GLU A 25 21.75 -2.78 -1.48
N MET A 26 22.94 -2.15 -1.42
CA MET A 26 23.48 -1.63 -0.16
C MET A 26 22.86 -0.28 0.22
N MET A 27 22.08 0.33 -0.66
CA MET A 27 21.42 1.60 -0.40
C MET A 27 20.28 1.41 0.61
N SER A 28 20.07 2.44 1.44
CA SER A 28 18.87 2.48 2.26
C SER A 28 17.71 3.02 1.45
N TYR A 29 16.52 2.57 1.81
CA TYR A 29 15.27 3.00 1.19
C TYR A 29 14.45 3.81 2.18
N THR A 30 13.56 4.63 1.65
CA THR A 30 12.55 5.39 2.38
C THR A 30 11.29 5.43 1.55
N THR A 31 10.12 5.36 2.18
CA THR A 31 8.81 5.55 1.54
C THR A 31 8.46 7.03 1.41
N ARG A 32 9.38 7.92 1.79
CA ARG A 32 9.23 9.37 1.70
C ARG A 32 10.06 9.94 0.58
N GLU A 33 9.40 10.40 -0.47
CA GLU A 33 10.08 10.99 -1.62
C GLU A 33 10.91 12.23 -1.23
N ASP A 34 10.42 13.03 -0.29
CA ASP A 34 11.10 14.24 0.20
C ASP A 34 12.37 13.93 1.03
N ALA A 35 12.50 12.71 1.53
CA ALA A 35 13.69 12.25 2.25
C ALA A 35 14.69 11.51 1.34
N ALA A 36 14.26 11.09 0.14
CA ALA A 36 15.11 10.42 -0.83
C ALA A 36 16.03 11.43 -1.50
N ASN A 37 17.34 11.19 -1.45
CA ASN A 37 18.37 12.08 -1.96
C ASN A 37 19.20 11.47 -3.10
N ILE A 38 18.95 10.20 -3.43
CA ILE A 38 19.49 9.53 -4.61
C ILE A 38 18.36 8.86 -5.42
N ASN A 39 18.66 8.56 -6.67
CA ASN A 39 17.88 7.73 -7.58
C ASN A 39 18.77 6.61 -8.13
N ILE A 40 18.22 5.41 -8.25
CA ILE A 40 18.83 4.31 -8.99
C ILE A 40 18.19 4.29 -10.39
N VAL A 41 19.01 4.45 -11.42
CA VAL A 41 18.59 4.53 -12.82
C VAL A 41 19.19 3.36 -13.59
N TYR A 42 18.36 2.68 -14.36
CA TYR A 42 18.76 1.56 -15.21
C TYR A 42 18.94 2.06 -16.65
N GLY A 43 20.12 1.82 -17.20
CA GLY A 43 20.38 1.93 -18.62
C GLY A 43 20.45 0.54 -19.25
N GLU A 44 20.52 0.50 -20.59
CA GLU A 44 20.61 -0.75 -21.36
C GLU A 44 21.76 -1.67 -20.91
N ASN A 45 22.87 -1.09 -20.44
CA ASN A 45 24.08 -1.83 -20.09
C ASN A 45 24.65 -1.43 -18.71
N ASN A 46 23.93 -0.66 -17.90
CA ASN A 46 24.44 -0.18 -16.62
C ASN A 46 23.35 0.09 -15.59
N VAL A 47 23.78 0.19 -14.33
CA VAL A 47 22.99 0.72 -13.21
C VAL A 47 23.72 1.95 -12.67
N GLU A 48 23.03 3.07 -12.61
CA GLU A 48 23.59 4.35 -12.16
C GLU A 48 22.92 4.80 -10.87
N ILE A 49 23.72 5.18 -9.87
CA ILE A 49 23.23 5.85 -8.66
C ILE A 49 23.46 7.35 -8.83
N ARG A 50 22.39 8.12 -8.99
CA ARG A 50 22.43 9.56 -9.24
C ARG A 50 21.94 10.32 -8.02
N ALA A 51 22.68 11.34 -7.58
CA ALA A 51 22.19 12.24 -6.56
C ALA A 51 21.05 13.12 -7.11
N LYS A 52 19.95 13.27 -6.36
CA LYS A 52 18.86 14.21 -6.69
C LYS A 52 19.27 15.66 -6.40
N GLU A 53 20.19 15.85 -5.47
CA GLU A 53 20.63 17.16 -4.98
C GLU A 53 22.09 17.10 -4.46
N THR A 54 22.60 18.23 -3.95
CA THR A 54 23.92 18.25 -3.31
C THR A 54 23.87 17.52 -1.97
N ILE A 55 24.62 16.42 -1.85
CA ILE A 55 24.64 15.60 -0.63
C ILE A 55 25.85 15.98 0.23
N ALA A 56 25.60 16.43 1.46
CA ALA A 56 26.66 16.77 2.40
C ALA A 56 27.48 15.53 2.79
N ALA A 57 28.79 15.71 3.02
CA ALA A 57 29.67 14.61 3.42
C ALA A 57 29.15 13.89 4.68
N LYS A 58 29.23 12.56 4.68
CA LYS A 58 28.74 11.66 5.74
C LYS A 58 27.22 11.61 5.91
N SER A 59 26.45 12.25 5.03
CA SER A 59 25.00 12.04 4.99
C SER A 59 24.68 10.62 4.57
N LYS A 60 23.56 10.10 5.08
CA LYS A 60 23.05 8.81 4.64
C LYS A 60 22.38 8.97 3.27
N LEU A 61 22.60 7.99 2.40
CA LEU A 61 21.98 7.92 1.08
C LEU A 61 20.67 7.15 1.19
N TYR A 62 19.62 7.73 0.62
CA TYR A 62 18.27 7.18 0.62
C TYR A 62 17.72 7.20 -0.80
N ASN A 63 17.36 6.01 -1.30
CA ASN A 63 16.56 5.87 -2.51
C ASN A 63 15.07 5.82 -2.14
N PHE A 64 14.21 6.30 -3.02
CA PHE A 64 12.77 6.19 -2.82
C PHE A 64 12.33 4.74 -3.08
N ALA A 65 11.59 4.15 -2.14
CA ALA A 65 11.09 2.78 -2.21
C ALA A 65 9.89 2.62 -3.16
N GLY A 66 9.31 3.74 -3.61
CA GLY A 66 8.03 3.78 -4.29
C GLY A 66 6.89 4.12 -3.34
N GLU A 67 5.70 4.19 -3.93
CA GLU A 67 4.44 4.52 -3.25
C GLU A 67 3.87 3.31 -2.51
N VAL A 68 4.61 2.83 -1.51
CA VAL A 68 4.25 1.62 -0.75
C VAL A 68 3.76 1.96 0.64
N SER A 69 2.77 1.20 1.12
CA SER A 69 2.27 1.30 2.49
C SER A 69 3.33 0.81 3.49
N THR A 70 3.21 1.21 4.75
CA THR A 70 4.09 0.72 5.83
C THR A 70 3.96 -0.80 6.00
N ALA A 71 2.76 -1.36 5.86
CA ALA A 71 2.54 -2.79 5.95
C ALA A 71 3.32 -3.54 4.87
N GLU A 72 3.20 -3.08 3.62
CA GLU A 72 3.93 -3.65 2.49
C GLU A 72 5.44 -3.43 2.61
N TYR A 73 5.86 -2.23 3.03
CA TYR A 73 7.26 -1.91 3.22
C TYR A 73 7.90 -2.81 4.29
N VAL A 74 7.24 -3.03 5.42
CA VAL A 74 7.70 -3.95 6.47
C VAL A 74 7.74 -5.38 5.97
N TRP A 75 6.74 -5.80 5.20
CA TRP A 75 6.71 -7.16 4.64
C TRP A 75 7.87 -7.40 3.67
N LYS A 76 8.14 -6.45 2.76
CA LYS A 76 9.21 -6.55 1.75
C LYS A 76 10.61 -6.32 2.32
N SER A 77 10.75 -5.40 3.27
CA SER A 77 12.04 -4.91 3.75
C SER A 77 12.34 -5.24 5.21
N GLY A 78 11.40 -5.80 5.97
CA GLY A 78 11.60 -6.06 7.41
C GLY A 78 11.91 -4.80 8.23
N VAL A 79 11.71 -3.61 7.69
CA VAL A 79 11.92 -2.32 8.37
C VAL A 79 10.69 -1.43 8.22
N VAL A 80 10.48 -0.57 9.21
CA VAL A 80 9.56 0.56 9.13
C VAL A 80 10.34 1.80 8.76
N ASP A 81 9.77 2.67 7.93
CA ASP A 81 10.43 3.92 7.52
C ASP A 81 10.47 4.99 8.64
N HIS A 82 10.04 4.63 9.87
CA HIS A 82 9.93 5.53 11.01
C HIS A 82 10.25 4.83 12.34
N ALA A 83 10.86 5.56 13.26
CA ALA A 83 10.91 5.12 14.66
C ALA A 83 9.52 5.32 15.28
N PRO A 84 8.93 4.33 15.98
CA PRO A 84 7.69 4.53 16.70
C PRO A 84 7.90 5.64 17.74
N THR A 85 7.23 6.78 17.54
CA THR A 85 7.14 7.85 18.53
C THR A 85 5.71 7.98 18.98
N LYS A 86 5.50 8.55 20.18
CA LYS A 86 4.17 8.73 20.78
C LYS A 86 3.19 9.53 19.90
N GLU A 87 3.69 10.26 18.91
CA GLU A 87 2.90 11.14 18.05
C GLU A 87 2.76 10.63 16.60
N CYS A 88 3.43 9.52 16.23
CA CYS A 88 3.39 8.89 14.90
C CYS A 88 3.33 9.90 13.73
N THR A 89 4.10 10.99 13.79
CA THR A 89 3.99 12.11 12.83
C THR A 89 4.72 11.85 11.52
N LYS A 90 5.47 10.76 11.45
CA LYS A 90 6.24 10.33 10.29
C LYS A 90 5.85 8.87 10.06
N GLY A 91 5.19 8.64 8.93
CA GLY A 91 4.59 7.40 8.42
C GLY A 91 4.81 7.38 6.91
N SER A 92 4.47 6.28 6.23
CA SER A 92 4.43 6.36 4.76
C SER A 92 3.35 7.39 4.40
N PRO A 93 3.61 8.34 3.48
CA PRO A 93 2.53 9.19 2.97
C PRO A 93 1.51 8.37 2.17
N TYR A 94 1.89 7.16 1.74
CA TYR A 94 1.10 6.17 1.01
C TYR A 94 0.56 5.07 1.94
N ASP A 95 0.44 5.34 3.24
CA ASP A 95 -0.18 4.39 4.16
C ASP A 95 -1.67 4.25 3.83
N VAL A 96 -2.11 3.00 3.71
CA VAL A 96 -3.50 2.62 3.50
C VAL A 96 -3.96 1.68 4.60
N ALA A 97 -5.24 1.79 4.97
CA ALA A 97 -5.94 0.79 5.75
C ALA A 97 -6.81 -0.05 4.82
N GLN A 98 -6.71 -1.37 4.92
CA GLN A 98 -7.44 -2.31 4.08
C GLN A 98 -8.65 -2.85 4.84
N ILE A 99 -9.81 -2.88 4.17
CA ILE A 99 -11.06 -3.44 4.67
C ILE A 99 -11.49 -4.56 3.74
N GLU A 100 -11.62 -5.76 4.30
CA GLU A 100 -12.13 -6.93 3.57
C GLU A 100 -13.63 -6.76 3.27
N PRO A 101 -14.08 -7.07 2.04
CA PRO A 101 -15.49 -6.94 1.67
C PRO A 101 -16.44 -7.77 2.51
N GLU A 102 -16.00 -8.96 2.94
CA GLU A 102 -16.75 -9.83 3.83
C GLU A 102 -17.07 -9.12 5.15
N LEU A 103 -16.09 -8.37 5.70
CA LEU A 103 -16.30 -7.60 6.92
C LEU A 103 -17.35 -6.49 6.73
N VAL A 104 -17.35 -5.84 5.56
CA VAL A 104 -18.37 -4.83 5.23
C VAL A 104 -19.74 -5.48 5.20
N PHE A 105 -19.87 -6.60 4.49
CA PHE A 105 -21.13 -7.35 4.36
C PHE A 105 -21.65 -7.81 5.72
N GLU A 106 -20.84 -8.51 6.50
CA GLU A 106 -21.21 -8.99 7.85
C GLU A 106 -21.62 -7.84 8.77
N THR A 107 -20.91 -6.71 8.71
CA THR A 107 -21.24 -5.53 9.51
C THR A 107 -22.57 -4.91 9.08
N CYS A 108 -22.81 -4.78 7.77
CA CYS A 108 -24.06 -4.25 7.24
C CYS A 108 -25.23 -5.18 7.56
N LEU A 109 -25.04 -6.51 7.50
CA LEU A 109 -26.06 -7.48 7.88
C LEU A 109 -26.51 -7.30 9.33
N LYS A 110 -25.52 -7.19 10.23
CA LYS A 110 -25.74 -7.05 11.66
C LYS A 110 -26.40 -5.73 12.04
N GLU A 111 -25.91 -4.61 11.51
CA GLU A 111 -26.39 -3.28 11.87
C GLU A 111 -27.70 -2.91 11.14
N GLY A 112 -27.89 -3.39 9.92
CA GLY A 112 -29.10 -3.17 9.11
C GLY A 112 -30.26 -4.12 9.44
N LYS A 113 -30.08 -5.08 10.36
CA LYS A 113 -31.01 -6.20 10.61
C LYS A 113 -31.33 -7.01 9.34
N MET A 114 -30.40 -7.06 8.40
CA MET A 114 -30.62 -7.71 7.11
C MET A 114 -30.54 -9.23 7.15
N GLU A 115 -30.18 -9.83 8.30
CA GLU A 115 -30.40 -11.27 8.50
C GLU A 115 -31.88 -11.67 8.32
N GLU A 116 -32.80 -10.70 8.49
CA GLU A 116 -34.23 -10.88 8.23
C GLU A 116 -34.66 -10.36 6.84
N ASP A 117 -33.74 -9.77 6.05
CA ASP A 117 -34.03 -9.25 4.72
C ASP A 117 -34.09 -10.40 3.70
N PRO A 118 -35.28 -10.65 3.09
CA PRO A 118 -35.42 -11.69 2.07
C PRO A 118 -34.60 -11.43 0.80
N LEU A 119 -34.11 -10.21 0.59
CA LEU A 119 -33.31 -9.81 -0.58
C LEU A 119 -31.80 -9.78 -0.30
N SER A 120 -31.35 -10.17 0.90
CA SER A 120 -29.93 -10.12 1.27
C SER A 120 -29.01 -10.89 0.33
N GLU A 121 -29.42 -12.09 -0.12
CA GLU A 121 -28.68 -12.89 -1.11
C GLU A 121 -28.67 -12.21 -2.49
N GLU A 122 -29.81 -11.70 -2.95
CA GLU A 122 -29.92 -11.01 -4.25
C GLU A 122 -29.09 -9.73 -4.32
N LYS A 123 -29.02 -8.98 -3.21
CA LYS A 123 -28.17 -7.79 -3.09
C LYS A 123 -26.68 -8.16 -3.14
N LEU A 124 -26.29 -9.27 -2.54
CA LEU A 124 -24.92 -9.76 -2.60
C LEU A 124 -24.54 -10.17 -4.02
N GLU A 125 -25.39 -10.96 -4.69
CA GLU A 125 -25.20 -11.35 -6.09
C GLU A 125 -25.11 -10.12 -7.00
N LEU A 126 -26.01 -9.14 -6.82
CA LEU A 126 -25.97 -7.89 -7.56
C LEU A 126 -24.62 -7.18 -7.40
N LEU A 127 -24.13 -7.04 -6.16
CA LEU A 127 -22.86 -6.38 -5.87
C LEU A 127 -21.64 -7.09 -6.47
N GLN A 128 -21.68 -8.43 -6.54
CA GLN A 128 -20.67 -9.23 -7.23
C GLN A 128 -20.73 -9.00 -8.75
N ASP A 129 -21.93 -9.03 -9.33
CA ASP A 129 -22.14 -8.87 -10.78
C ASP A 129 -21.72 -7.49 -11.30
N ILE A 130 -21.94 -6.44 -10.52
CA ILE A 130 -21.51 -5.08 -10.88
C ILE A 130 -20.05 -4.78 -10.50
N GLY A 131 -19.33 -5.76 -9.92
CA GLY A 131 -17.92 -5.63 -9.55
C GLY A 131 -17.67 -4.64 -8.42
N MET A 132 -18.66 -4.39 -7.55
CA MET A 132 -18.52 -3.48 -6.40
C MET A 132 -17.96 -4.20 -5.16
N LEU A 133 -18.00 -5.53 -5.14
CA LEU A 133 -17.21 -6.35 -4.21
C LEU A 133 -15.83 -6.59 -4.82
N VAL A 134 -15.00 -5.55 -4.75
CA VAL A 134 -13.56 -5.62 -5.09
C VAL A 134 -12.82 -6.50 -4.08
N ASP A 135 -11.61 -6.97 -4.38
CA ASP A 135 -10.87 -7.85 -3.47
C ASP A 135 -10.60 -7.21 -2.09
N ILE A 136 -10.34 -5.89 -2.05
CA ILE A 136 -10.05 -5.12 -0.84
C ILE A 136 -10.51 -3.66 -1.06
N PHE A 137 -11.13 -3.05 -0.04
CA PHE A 137 -11.32 -1.60 0.00
C PHE A 137 -10.15 -0.92 0.71
N GLU A 138 -9.55 0.09 0.09
CA GLU A 138 -8.41 0.82 0.66
C GLU A 138 -8.84 2.21 1.12
N ILE A 139 -8.58 2.54 2.38
CA ILE A 139 -8.74 3.89 2.93
C ILE A 139 -7.38 4.54 3.02
N GLU A 140 -7.21 5.61 2.27
CA GLU A 140 -5.99 6.41 2.25
C GLU A 140 -5.92 7.36 3.47
N LYS A 141 -4.79 8.06 3.59
CA LYS A 141 -4.48 8.91 4.76
C LYS A 141 -5.40 10.12 4.93
N ASP A 142 -5.99 10.61 3.87
CA ASP A 142 -7.02 11.67 3.92
C ASP A 142 -8.34 11.19 4.55
N ALA A 143 -8.47 9.88 4.76
CA ALA A 143 -9.65 9.20 5.26
C ALA A 143 -10.86 9.37 4.32
N ASP A 144 -10.63 9.57 3.04
CA ASP A 144 -11.68 9.54 2.04
C ASP A 144 -12.20 8.10 1.88
N ILE A 145 -13.53 7.96 1.90
CA ILE A 145 -14.17 6.65 1.77
C ILE A 145 -14.29 6.32 0.28
N PRO A 146 -13.77 5.17 -0.19
CA PRO A 146 -13.90 4.76 -1.59
C PRO A 146 -15.36 4.76 -2.05
N ASN A 147 -15.60 5.26 -3.27
CA ASN A 147 -16.95 5.28 -3.84
C ASN A 147 -17.55 3.86 -3.93
N ASP A 148 -16.74 2.86 -4.25
CA ASP A 148 -17.18 1.47 -4.34
C ASP A 148 -17.65 0.95 -2.97
N LEU A 149 -16.95 1.33 -1.89
CA LEU A 149 -17.36 1.02 -0.52
C LEU A 149 -18.69 1.72 -0.17
N LEU A 150 -18.83 3.00 -0.50
CA LEU A 150 -20.07 3.75 -0.27
C LEU A 150 -21.25 3.15 -1.03
N LEU A 151 -21.05 2.77 -2.29
CA LEU A 151 -22.06 2.14 -3.12
C LEU A 151 -22.45 0.76 -2.60
N ALA A 152 -21.47 -0.06 -2.22
CA ALA A 152 -21.72 -1.37 -1.61
C ALA A 152 -22.57 -1.25 -0.35
N VAL A 153 -22.18 -0.35 0.58
CA VAL A 153 -22.97 -0.08 1.78
C VAL A 153 -24.36 0.44 1.43
N LYS A 154 -24.48 1.34 0.46
CA LYS A 154 -25.78 1.88 0.06
C LYS A 154 -26.72 0.80 -0.46
N VAL A 155 -26.27 -0.04 -1.40
CA VAL A 155 -27.07 -1.14 -1.97
C VAL A 155 -27.50 -2.12 -0.89
N LEU A 156 -26.61 -2.42 0.06
CA LEU A 156 -26.97 -3.27 1.20
C LEU A 156 -28.10 -2.61 2.00
N PHE A 157 -28.05 -1.32 2.27
CA PHE A 157 -29.09 -0.62 3.05
C PHE A 157 -30.33 -0.17 2.27
N MET A 158 -30.40 -0.33 0.95
CA MET A 158 -31.58 0.04 0.15
C MET A 158 -32.77 -0.86 0.50
N ASP A 159 -33.98 -0.30 0.44
CA ASP A 159 -35.19 -1.11 0.57
C ASP A 159 -35.49 -1.87 -0.74
N ALA A 160 -36.62 -2.58 -0.79
CA ALA A 160 -36.99 -3.37 -1.97
C ALA A 160 -37.54 -2.52 -3.13
N GLU A 161 -37.97 -1.28 -2.88
CA GLU A 161 -38.51 -0.38 -3.91
C GLU A 161 -37.40 0.43 -4.61
N GLU A 162 -36.32 0.74 -3.88
CA GLU A 162 -35.13 1.44 -4.36
C GLU A 162 -34.21 0.56 -5.23
#